data_AF-A0A958AZR0-F1
#
_entry.id   AF-A0A958AZR0-F1
#
_cell.length_a   1.000
_cell.length_b   1.000
_cell.length_c   1.000
_cell.angle_alpha   90.00
_cell.angle_beta   90.00
_cell.angle_gamma   90.00
#
_symmetry.space_group_name_H-M   'P 1'
#
loop_
_entity.id
_entity.type
_entity.pdbx_description
1 polymer ?
#
loop_
_entity_poly.entity_id
_entity_poly.type
_entity_poly.pdbx_seq_one_letter_code
_entity_poly.pdbx_strand_id
1 'polypeptide(L)'
;SHSPDSAGHWQRFMDKTSSISLIVLLVVGLGLNVSNIISLIGSWGLLALVLLIVGSVLIGLLLGGRDPAIRSVMSLGTAQRNISAAILVSAQNFAGTTTLLYVLVGGVLLLLILLPTAKRMGARVEAPHAGEQPASKPQDT
;
A
#
# COMPACT_ATOMS: atom_id res chain seq x y z
N SER A 1 -31.91 10.73 11.02
CA SER A 1 -31.01 9.81 11.76
C SER A 1 -29.55 9.99 11.31
N HIS A 2 -29.08 11.24 11.25
CA HIS A 2 -27.72 11.61 10.83
C HIS A 2 -27.02 12.30 12.01
N SER A 3 -26.01 11.67 12.58
CA SER A 3 -25.06 12.35 13.48
C SER A 3 -23.63 12.01 13.04
N PRO A 4 -22.80 13.00 12.65
CA PRO A 4 -21.40 12.81 12.27
C PRO A 4 -20.51 12.36 13.44
N ASP A 5 -21.00 12.43 14.67
CA ASP A 5 -20.23 12.08 15.89
C ASP A 5 -20.03 10.57 16.09
N SER A 6 -20.92 9.72 15.52
CA SER A 6 -20.73 8.26 15.54
C SER A 6 -19.75 7.77 14.48
N ALA A 7 -19.42 8.57 13.46
CA ALA A 7 -18.48 8.17 12.41
C ALA A 7 -17.04 8.06 12.95
N GLY A 8 -16.64 8.98 13.83
CA GLY A 8 -15.26 9.07 14.31
C GLY A 8 -14.77 7.85 15.11
N HIS A 9 -15.64 7.24 15.91
CA HIS A 9 -15.27 6.05 16.70
C HIS A 9 -15.25 4.77 15.86
N TRP A 10 -16.20 4.62 14.92
CA TRP A 10 -16.21 3.48 13.99
C TRP A 10 -15.06 3.56 13.00
N GLN A 11 -14.71 4.75 12.51
CA GLN A 11 -13.60 4.95 11.57
C GLN A 11 -12.27 4.53 12.19
N ARG A 12 -11.95 5.00 13.41
CA ARG A 12 -10.73 4.56 14.10
C ARG A 12 -10.71 3.07 14.41
N PHE A 13 -11.87 2.48 14.74
CA PHE A 13 -11.95 1.04 14.98
C PHE A 13 -11.74 0.23 13.69
N MET A 14 -12.33 0.67 12.57
CA MET A 14 -12.13 0.06 11.25
C MET A 14 -10.69 0.22 10.76
N ASP A 15 -10.07 1.37 10.94
CA ASP A 15 -8.69 1.64 10.55
C ASP A 15 -7.72 0.75 11.36
N LYS A 16 -7.95 0.64 12.67
CA LYS A 16 -7.13 -0.18 13.56
C LYS A 16 -7.31 -1.66 13.27
N THR A 17 -8.54 -2.11 13.03
CA THR A 17 -8.85 -3.50 12.69
C THR A 17 -8.29 -3.87 11.31
N SER A 18 -8.36 -2.97 10.34
CA SER A 18 -7.76 -3.14 9.02
C SER A 18 -6.24 -3.23 9.12
N SER A 19 -5.61 -2.33 9.89
CA SER A 19 -4.16 -2.33 10.10
C SER A 19 -3.69 -3.62 10.78
N ILE A 20 -4.39 -4.09 11.82
CA ILE A 20 -4.07 -5.35 12.50
C ILE A 20 -4.27 -6.54 11.56
N SER A 21 -5.39 -6.58 10.82
CA SER A 21 -5.65 -7.63 9.84
C SER A 21 -4.58 -7.70 8.76
N LEU A 22 -4.10 -6.55 8.29
CA LEU A 22 -3.00 -6.46 7.33
C LEU A 22 -1.69 -6.98 7.91
N ILE A 23 -1.35 -6.62 9.16
CA ILE A 23 -0.15 -7.13 9.84
C ILE A 23 -0.24 -8.64 10.05
N VAL A 24 -1.38 -9.15 10.49
CA VAL A 24 -1.59 -10.60 10.68
C VAL A 24 -1.47 -11.33 9.35
N LEU A 25 -2.17 -10.87 8.31
CA LEU A 25 -2.07 -11.43 6.96
C LEU A 25 -0.64 -11.39 6.43
N LEU A 26 0.10 -10.32 6.72
CA LEU A 26 1.49 -10.18 6.35
C LEU A 26 2.39 -11.21 7.05
N VAL A 27 2.31 -11.30 8.38
CA VAL A 27 3.14 -12.19 9.20
C VAL A 27 2.83 -13.65 8.90
N VAL A 28 1.54 -13.99 8.81
CA VAL A 28 1.08 -15.35 8.46
C VAL A 28 1.43 -15.68 7.01
N GLY A 29 1.21 -14.75 6.08
CA GLY A 29 1.53 -14.91 4.67
C GLY A 29 3.03 -15.14 4.43
N LEU A 30 3.90 -14.36 5.05
CA LEU A 30 5.37 -14.56 4.96
C LEU A 30 5.82 -15.81 5.71
N GLY A 31 5.33 -16.02 6.94
CA GLY A 31 5.76 -17.11 7.81
C GLY A 31 5.37 -18.49 7.27
N LEU A 32 4.19 -18.63 6.66
CA LEU A 32 3.74 -19.90 6.08
C LEU A 32 4.36 -20.20 4.71
N ASN A 33 4.93 -19.20 4.02
CA ASN A 33 5.43 -19.34 2.65
C ASN A 33 6.96 -19.21 2.54
N VAL A 34 7.72 -19.38 3.63
CA VAL A 34 9.18 -19.25 3.63
C VAL A 34 9.86 -20.16 2.60
N SER A 35 9.43 -21.43 2.48
CA SER A 35 9.96 -22.37 1.47
C SER A 35 9.64 -21.94 0.03
N ASN A 36 8.47 -21.36 -0.19
CA ASN A 36 8.06 -20.85 -1.50
C ASN A 36 8.79 -19.55 -1.86
N ILE A 37 9.08 -18.68 -0.89
CA ILE A 37 9.92 -17.48 -1.08
C ILE A 37 11.33 -17.89 -1.52
N ILE A 38 11.90 -18.93 -0.91
CA ILE A 38 13.21 -19.47 -1.30
C ILE A 38 13.16 -20.07 -2.72
N SER A 39 12.10 -20.80 -3.06
CA SER A 39 11.90 -21.33 -4.43
C SER A 39 11.68 -20.22 -5.47
N LEU A 40 11.05 -19.11 -5.09
CA LEU A 40 10.84 -17.93 -5.94
C LEU A 40 12.12 -17.14 -6.23
N ILE A 41 13.09 -17.21 -5.32
CA ILE A 41 14.45 -16.67 -5.55
C ILE A 41 15.16 -17.53 -6.61
N GLY A 42 14.96 -18.85 -6.59
CA GLY A 42 15.50 -19.77 -7.60
C GLY A 42 14.89 -19.60 -9.01
N SER A 43 13.67 -19.08 -9.13
CA SER A 43 12.94 -18.94 -10.40
C SER A 43 12.91 -17.52 -10.98
N TRP A 44 13.60 -16.56 -10.37
CA TRP A 44 13.49 -15.10 -10.67
C TRP A 44 12.07 -14.52 -10.50
N GLY A 45 11.12 -15.32 -10.02
CA GLY A 45 9.72 -14.95 -9.86
C GLY A 45 9.49 -13.80 -8.90
N LEU A 46 10.25 -13.79 -7.79
CA LEU A 46 10.19 -12.70 -6.82
C LEU A 46 10.71 -11.39 -7.43
N LEU A 47 11.78 -11.45 -8.23
CA LEU A 47 12.32 -10.27 -8.89
C LEU A 47 11.32 -9.70 -9.89
N ALA A 48 10.65 -10.54 -10.68
CA ALA A 48 9.63 -10.10 -11.63
C ALA A 48 8.49 -9.35 -10.92
N LEU A 49 8.00 -9.88 -9.78
CA LEU A 49 6.96 -9.21 -8.98
C LEU A 49 7.43 -7.85 -8.44
N VAL A 50 8.65 -7.79 -7.88
CA VAL A 50 9.23 -6.54 -7.37
C VAL A 50 9.42 -5.51 -8.48
N LEU A 51 10.00 -5.93 -9.62
CA LEU A 51 10.18 -5.06 -10.78
C LEU A 51 8.85 -4.54 -11.31
N LEU A 52 7.83 -5.39 -11.35
CA LEU A 52 6.50 -4.99 -11.80
C LEU A 52 5.89 -3.95 -10.84
N ILE A 53 6.04 -4.11 -9.52
CA ILE A 53 5.52 -3.15 -8.53
C ILE A 53 6.30 -1.83 -8.60
N VAL A 54 7.63 -1.89 -8.52
CA VAL A 54 8.50 -0.70 -8.56
C VAL A 54 8.35 0.02 -9.90
N GLY A 55 8.28 -0.72 -11.01
CA GLY A 55 8.03 -0.17 -12.33
C GLY A 55 6.69 0.57 -12.41
N SER A 56 5.60 -0.01 -11.89
CA SER A 56 4.30 0.68 -11.84
C SER A 56 4.35 1.98 -11.01
N VAL A 57 5.00 1.96 -9.84
CA VAL A 57 5.20 3.14 -9.00
C VAL A 57 6.00 4.21 -9.76
N LEU A 58 7.12 3.84 -10.38
CA LEU A 58 7.96 4.75 -11.15
C LEU A 58 7.21 5.36 -12.34
N ILE A 59 6.45 4.57 -13.07
CA ILE A 59 5.63 5.05 -14.19
C ILE A 59 4.62 6.09 -13.69
N GLY A 60 3.89 5.79 -12.62
CA GLY A 60 2.94 6.75 -12.05
C GLY A 60 3.61 8.01 -11.48
N LEU A 61 4.83 7.89 -10.93
CA LEU A 61 5.63 9.05 -10.51
C LEU A 61 6.11 9.90 -11.69
N LEU A 62 6.47 9.29 -12.82
CA LEU A 62 6.94 10.01 -14.00
C LEU A 62 5.79 10.74 -14.69
N LEU A 63 4.63 10.10 -14.78
CA LEU A 63 3.46 10.65 -15.44
C LEU A 63 2.70 11.68 -14.58
N GLY A 64 2.85 11.65 -13.25
CA GLY A 64 2.10 12.49 -12.32
C GLY A 64 2.47 13.98 -12.28
N GLY A 65 3.44 14.43 -13.08
CA GLY A 65 3.79 15.85 -13.23
C GLY A 65 4.57 16.47 -12.06
N ARG A 66 4.53 17.81 -11.96
CA ARG A 66 5.30 18.61 -10.99
C ARG A 66 4.60 18.77 -9.63
N ASP A 67 3.30 18.53 -9.56
CA ASP A 67 2.56 18.61 -8.31
C ASP A 67 2.84 17.34 -7.47
N PRO A 68 3.45 17.46 -6.28
CA PRO A 68 3.79 16.32 -5.43
C PRO A 68 2.57 15.54 -4.93
N ALA A 69 1.41 16.18 -4.79
CA ALA A 69 0.17 15.52 -4.37
C ALA A 69 -0.39 14.65 -5.51
N ILE A 70 -0.51 15.21 -6.72
CA ILE A 70 -0.98 14.47 -7.91
C ILE A 70 -0.03 13.31 -8.22
N ARG A 71 1.27 13.59 -8.21
CA ARG A 71 2.31 12.58 -8.41
C ARG A 71 2.20 11.42 -7.42
N SER A 72 1.81 11.72 -6.19
CA SER A 72 1.69 10.72 -5.15
C SER A 72 0.48 9.80 -5.36
N VAL A 73 -0.68 10.39 -5.65
CA VAL A 73 -1.90 9.63 -5.93
C VAL A 73 -1.74 8.80 -7.19
N MET A 74 -1.15 9.38 -8.25
CA MET A 74 -0.99 8.70 -9.53
C MET A 74 -0.02 7.52 -9.44
N SER A 75 1.08 7.67 -8.69
CA SER A 75 2.01 6.58 -8.38
C SER A 75 1.34 5.43 -7.61
N LEU A 76 0.64 5.74 -6.52
CA LEU A 76 -0.01 4.73 -5.69
C LEU A 76 -1.15 4.04 -6.45
N GLY A 77 -1.95 4.80 -7.20
CA GLY A 77 -3.04 4.29 -8.03
C GLY A 77 -2.57 3.40 -9.17
N THR A 78 -1.45 3.74 -9.83
CA THR A 78 -0.88 2.92 -10.91
C THR A 78 -0.36 1.57 -10.39
N ALA A 79 0.14 1.55 -9.16
CA ALA A 79 0.68 0.33 -8.56
C ALA A 79 -0.38 -0.57 -7.92
N GLN A 80 -1.52 -0.01 -7.47
CA GLN A 80 -2.62 -0.80 -6.91
C GLN A 80 -3.22 -1.74 -7.95
N ARG A 81 -3.44 -3.00 -7.55
CA ARG A 81 -4.03 -4.04 -8.40
C ARG A 81 -5.17 -4.71 -7.66
N ASN A 82 -6.21 -5.09 -8.39
CA ASN A 82 -7.30 -5.87 -7.82
C ASN A 82 -6.86 -7.34 -7.65
N ILE A 83 -6.39 -7.67 -6.43
CA ILE A 83 -5.93 -9.01 -6.10
C ILE A 83 -7.08 -10.02 -6.09
N SER A 84 -8.30 -9.61 -5.73
CA SER A 84 -9.48 -10.49 -5.74
C SER A 84 -9.79 -11.02 -7.14
N ALA A 85 -9.74 -10.13 -8.15
CA ALA A 85 -9.90 -10.52 -9.54
C ALA A 85 -8.75 -11.44 -10.00
N ALA A 86 -7.51 -11.13 -9.64
CA ALA A 86 -6.35 -11.96 -9.98
C ALA A 86 -6.44 -13.37 -9.36
N ILE A 87 -6.89 -13.46 -8.10
CA ILE A 87 -7.11 -14.75 -7.42
C ILE A 87 -8.19 -15.53 -8.17
N LEU A 88 -9.33 -14.91 -8.47
CA LEU A 88 -10.43 -15.57 -9.18
C LEU A 88 -9.98 -16.12 -10.54
N VAL A 89 -9.30 -15.29 -11.34
CA VAL A 89 -8.78 -15.70 -12.66
C VAL A 89 -7.76 -16.82 -12.52
N SER A 90 -6.84 -16.72 -11.55
CA SER A 90 -5.82 -17.76 -11.32
C SER A 90 -6.42 -19.08 -10.84
N ALA A 91 -7.40 -19.03 -9.95
CA ALA A 91 -8.08 -20.20 -9.40
C ALA A 91 -8.93 -20.91 -10.47
N GLN A 92 -9.61 -20.14 -11.32
CA GLN A 92 -10.52 -20.69 -12.33
C GLN A 92 -9.80 -21.19 -13.58
N ASN A 93 -8.72 -20.52 -14.01
CA ASN A 93 -8.09 -20.80 -15.31
C ASN A 93 -6.75 -21.54 -15.19
N PHE A 94 -6.12 -21.52 -14.02
CA PHE A 94 -4.78 -22.08 -13.81
C PHE A 94 -4.72 -23.02 -12.60
N ALA A 95 -5.83 -23.73 -12.34
CA ALA A 95 -5.93 -24.70 -11.26
C ALA A 95 -4.83 -25.77 -11.35
N GLY A 96 -4.24 -26.12 -10.21
CA GLY A 96 -3.14 -27.10 -10.13
C GLY A 96 -1.75 -26.57 -10.51
N THR A 97 -1.63 -25.31 -10.92
CA THR A 97 -0.33 -24.65 -11.17
C THR A 97 0.10 -23.78 -9.98
N THR A 98 1.35 -23.33 -9.99
CA THR A 98 1.86 -22.38 -8.98
C THR A 98 1.35 -20.96 -9.17
N THR A 99 0.59 -20.65 -10.23
CA THR A 99 0.11 -19.29 -10.57
C THR A 99 -0.65 -18.62 -9.43
N LEU A 100 -1.56 -19.34 -8.78
CA LEU A 100 -2.32 -18.82 -7.64
C LEU A 100 -1.39 -18.42 -6.49
N LEU A 101 -0.34 -19.20 -6.22
CA LEU A 101 0.66 -18.89 -5.19
C LEU A 101 1.41 -17.60 -5.54
N TYR A 102 1.77 -17.40 -6.81
CA TYR A 102 2.40 -16.16 -7.29
C TYR A 102 1.48 -14.95 -7.11
N VAL A 103 0.17 -15.09 -7.34
CA VAL A 103 -0.80 -14.01 -7.11
C VAL A 103 -0.89 -13.66 -5.63
N LEU A 104 -0.97 -14.67 -4.75
CA LEU A 104 -1.01 -14.46 -3.30
C LEU A 104 0.26 -13.78 -2.80
N VAL A 105 1.44 -14.27 -3.20
CA VAL A 105 2.73 -13.67 -2.83
C VAL A 105 2.85 -12.26 -3.40
N GLY A 106 2.44 -12.04 -4.65
CA GLY A 106 2.40 -10.73 -5.29
C GLY A 106 1.50 -9.73 -4.54
N GLY A 107 0.35 -10.18 -4.03
CA GLY A 107 -0.54 -9.35 -3.20
C GLY A 107 0.11 -8.93 -1.88
N VAL A 108 0.81 -9.85 -1.20
CA VAL A 108 1.54 -9.54 0.04
C VAL A 108 2.72 -8.62 -0.23
N LEU A 109 3.50 -8.86 -1.29
CA LEU A 109 4.59 -7.98 -1.71
C LEU A 109 4.10 -6.59 -2.08
N LEU A 110 2.96 -6.48 -2.77
CA LEU A 110 2.35 -5.19 -3.10
C LEU A 110 2.05 -4.41 -1.83
N LEU A 111 1.40 -5.03 -0.83
CA LEU A 111 1.15 -4.40 0.48
C LEU A 111 2.44 -3.97 1.19
N LEU A 112 3.44 -4.86 1.23
CA LEU A 112 4.73 -4.60 1.86
C LEU A 112 5.47 -3.40 1.26
N ILE A 113 5.36 -3.20 -0.05
CA ILE A 113 6.06 -2.13 -0.76
C ILE A 113 5.24 -0.84 -0.75
N LEU A 114 3.91 -0.92 -0.95
CA LEU A 114 3.05 0.27 -1.04
C LEU A 114 2.83 0.95 0.31
N LEU A 115 2.68 0.21 1.41
CA LEU A 115 2.41 0.83 2.72
C LEU A 115 3.56 1.76 3.18
N PRO A 116 4.84 1.35 3.15
CA PRO A 116 5.96 2.24 3.46
C PRO A 116 6.09 3.39 2.45
N THR A 117 5.83 3.11 1.17
CA THR A 117 5.90 4.12 0.09
C THR A 117 4.86 5.21 0.30
N ALA A 118 3.61 4.83 0.57
CA ALA A 118 2.52 5.75 0.91
C ALA A 118 2.85 6.56 2.17
N LYS A 119 3.37 5.91 3.24
CA LYS A 119 3.80 6.61 4.45
C LYS A 119 4.89 7.65 4.17
N ARG A 120 5.90 7.31 3.37
CA ARG A 120 6.99 8.23 2.98
C ARG A 120 6.50 9.40 2.15
N MET A 121 5.45 9.21 1.37
CA MET A 121 4.87 10.26 0.52
C MET A 121 3.96 11.19 1.33
N GLY A 122 3.13 10.63 2.23
CA GLY A 122 2.30 11.42 3.14
C GLY A 122 3.12 12.29 4.10
N ALA A 123 4.20 11.75 4.68
CA ALA A 123 5.07 12.50 5.59
C ALA A 123 5.76 13.71 4.95
N ARG A 124 5.90 13.74 3.61
CA ARG A 124 6.50 14.88 2.87
C ARG A 124 5.52 16.00 2.58
N VAL A 125 4.21 15.70 2.58
CA VAL A 125 3.14 16.68 2.33
C VAL A 125 2.83 17.50 3.58
N GLU A 126 3.15 17.00 4.78
CA GLU A 126 2.79 17.63 6.06
C GLU A 126 3.89 18.56 6.63
N ALA A 127 5.14 18.38 6.19
CA ALA A 127 6.27 19.25 6.54
C ALA A 127 6.19 20.75 6.10
N PRO A 128 5.40 21.19 5.10
CA PRO A 128 5.34 22.60 4.68
C PRO A 128 4.61 23.53 5.65
N HIS A 129 3.81 23.03 6.60
CA HIS A 129 2.93 23.87 7.44
C HIS A 129 3.40 24.06 8.90
N ALA A 130 4.51 23.45 9.30
CA ALA A 130 5.06 23.62 10.65
C ALA A 130 5.92 24.89 10.82
N GLY A 131 6.01 25.74 9.79
CA GLY A 131 6.87 26.95 9.78
C GLY A 131 6.17 28.27 10.09
N GLU A 132 4.84 28.33 10.15
CA GLU A 132 4.10 29.57 10.44
C GLU A 132 3.35 29.44 11.76
N GLN A 133 4.09 29.56 12.85
CA GLN A 133 3.54 29.91 14.15
C GLN A 133 3.33 31.43 14.14
N PRO A 134 2.08 31.96 14.13
CA PRO A 134 1.88 33.39 14.17
C PRO A 134 2.38 33.90 15.52
N ALA A 135 3.31 34.85 15.49
CA ALA A 135 3.82 35.55 16.65
C ALA A 135 2.66 36.00 17.55
N SER A 136 2.67 35.53 18.79
CA SER A 136 1.78 36.02 19.84
C SER A 136 2.00 37.52 20.00
N LYS A 137 1.03 38.33 19.57
CA LYS A 137 1.00 39.76 19.86
C LYS A 137 0.95 39.93 21.39
N PRO A 138 1.76 40.82 21.98
CA PRO A 138 1.59 41.20 23.38
C PRO A 138 0.20 41.83 23.57
N GLN A 139 -0.52 41.37 24.59
CA GLN A 139 -1.69 42.09 25.10
C GLN A 139 -1.18 43.33 25.83
N ASP A 140 -1.26 44.48 25.18
CA ASP A 140 -1.11 45.78 25.84
C ASP A 140 -2.49 46.28 26.27
N THR A 141 -2.61 46.45 27.60
CA THR A 141 -3.53 47.28 28.41
C THR A 141 -5.03 47.04 28.34
#